data_AF-A0A127T3A6-F1
#
_entry.id   AF-A0A127T3A6-F1
#
_cell.length_a   1.000
_cell.length_b   1.000
_cell.length_c   1.000
_cell.angle_alpha   90.00
_cell.angle_beta   90.00
_cell.angle_gamma   90.00
#
_symmetry.space_group_name_H-M   'P 1'
#
loop_
_entity.id
_entity.type
_entity.pdbx_description
1 polymer ?
#
loop_
_entity_poly.entity_id
_entity_poly.type
_entity_poly.pdbx_seq_one_letter_code
_entity_poly.pdbx_strand_id
1 'polypeptide(L)'
;MIGADLGQEQIHSHRGAVHRRFMAAAKELTERPDTLPPRIVIFGISSLPRQTLEVLASLAGISEVVLCLLNPCQFYWGEIIETQEVLRRYARQQRREGMPAELHHSPEQLHLHAHPLLAAWGKQGRDYLQLLSEHDNT
;
A
#
# COMPACT_ATOMS: atom_id res chain seq x y z
N MET A 1 26.43 7.36 24.62
CA MET A 1 27.06 6.04 24.79
C MET A 1 26.05 5.06 25.37
N ILE A 2 25.24 4.44 24.51
CA ILE A 2 24.45 3.24 24.81
C ILE A 2 24.46 2.47 23.49
N GLY A 3 25.33 1.48 23.34
CA GLY A 3 25.52 0.79 22.06
C GLY A 3 26.78 -0.04 21.94
N ALA A 4 27.60 -0.12 22.99
CA ALA A 4 28.86 -0.86 22.96
C ALA A 4 28.77 -2.29 23.53
N ASP A 5 27.58 -2.81 23.84
CA ASP A 5 27.48 -4.10 24.55
C ASP A 5 26.29 -4.96 24.09
N LEU A 6 26.15 -5.14 22.78
CA LEU A 6 25.30 -6.17 22.21
C LEU A 6 26.21 -7.12 21.43
N GLY A 7 26.39 -8.34 21.95
CA GLY A 7 27.23 -9.36 21.36
C GLY A 7 26.93 -9.58 19.87
N GLN A 8 27.96 -9.98 19.11
CA GLN A 8 27.92 -10.16 17.65
C GLN A 8 26.69 -10.95 17.16
N GLU A 9 26.16 -11.89 17.95
CA GLU A 9 24.93 -12.64 17.64
C GLU A 9 23.63 -11.81 17.70
N GLN A 10 23.52 -10.84 18.62
CA GLN A 10 22.33 -10.00 18.75
C GLN A 10 22.22 -8.99 17.59
N ILE A 11 23.36 -8.52 17.07
CA ILE A 11 23.45 -7.63 15.91
C ILE A 11 22.93 -8.34 14.64
N HIS A 12 23.14 -9.66 14.54
CA HIS A 12 22.64 -10.48 13.44
C HIS A 12 21.15 -10.84 13.53
N SER A 13 20.51 -10.64 14.69
CA SER A 13 19.13 -11.06 14.98
C SER A 13 18.08 -9.97 14.69
N HIS A 14 18.48 -8.72 14.45
CA HIS A 14 17.49 -7.66 14.21
C HIS A 14 16.71 -7.91 12.90
N ARG A 15 15.38 -7.77 12.94
CA ARG A 15 14.47 -8.06 11.80
C ARG A 15 14.92 -7.39 10.49
N GLY A 16 15.37 -6.13 10.57
CA GLY A 16 15.88 -5.40 9.41
C GLY A 16 17.19 -5.95 8.83
N ALA A 17 18.05 -6.57 9.65
CA ALA A 17 19.27 -7.21 9.17
C ALA A 17 18.97 -8.53 8.45
N VAL A 18 18.02 -9.31 8.97
CA VAL A 18 17.53 -10.55 8.32
C VAL A 18 16.91 -10.22 6.96
N HIS A 19 16.05 -9.19 6.90
CA HIS A 19 15.44 -8.73 5.64
C HIS A 19 16.50 -8.37 4.59
N ARG A 20 17.49 -7.55 4.94
CA ARG A 20 18.57 -7.16 4.00
C ARG A 20 19.36 -8.37 3.49
N ARG A 21 19.69 -9.32 4.37
CA ARG A 21 20.40 -10.55 3.98
C ARG A 21 19.57 -11.41 3.05
N PHE A 22 18.28 -11.56 3.34
CA PHE A 22 17.35 -12.27 2.48
C PHE A 22 17.30 -11.64 1.08
N MET A 23 17.09 -10.32 1.00
CA MET A 23 17.02 -9.61 -0.27
C MET A 23 18.32 -9.71 -1.08
N ALA A 24 19.49 -9.68 -0.41
CA ALA A 24 20.77 -9.89 -1.09
C ALA A 24 20.89 -11.31 -1.65
N ALA A 25 20.53 -12.33 -0.87
CA ALA A 25 20.57 -13.72 -1.34
C ALA A 25 19.55 -14.00 -2.44
N ALA A 26 18.35 -13.44 -2.35
CA ALA A 26 17.28 -13.62 -3.33
C ALA A 26 17.66 -13.07 -4.71
N LYS A 27 18.42 -11.96 -4.77
CA LYS A 27 18.90 -11.38 -6.04
C LYS A 27 19.90 -12.27 -6.79
N GLU A 28 20.64 -13.11 -6.07
CA GLU A 28 21.64 -14.01 -6.67
C GLU A 28 21.02 -15.36 -7.09
N LEU A 29 19.76 -15.63 -6.74
CA LEU A 29 19.09 -16.85 -7.14
C LEU A 29 18.71 -16.80 -8.62
N THR A 30 19.27 -17.72 -9.40
CA THR A 30 18.92 -17.92 -10.81
C THR A 30 17.89 -19.03 -11.00
N GLU A 31 17.77 -19.94 -10.03
CA GLU A 31 16.87 -21.09 -10.06
C GLU A 31 16.11 -21.23 -8.74
N ARG A 32 14.93 -21.82 -8.80
CA ARG A 32 14.08 -22.05 -7.62
C ARG A 32 14.67 -23.16 -6.75
N PRO A 33 14.97 -22.91 -5.45
CA PRO A 33 15.34 -23.96 -4.53
C PRO A 33 14.20 -24.96 -4.31
N ASP A 34 14.52 -26.24 -4.08
CA ASP A 34 13.50 -27.28 -3.79
C ASP A 34 12.68 -27.00 -2.53
N THR A 35 13.24 -26.24 -1.59
CA THR A 35 12.57 -25.81 -0.35
C THR A 35 11.57 -24.68 -0.56
N LEU A 36 11.62 -23.98 -1.69
CA LEU A 36 10.67 -22.93 -2.05
C LEU A 36 9.53 -23.53 -2.88
N PRO A 37 8.25 -23.36 -2.49
CA PRO A 37 7.14 -23.87 -3.29
C PRO A 37 7.15 -23.23 -4.70
N PRO A 38 6.66 -23.95 -5.73
CA PRO A 38 6.60 -23.41 -7.09
C PRO A 38 5.59 -22.25 -7.22
N ARG A 39 4.63 -22.15 -6.29
CA ARG A 39 3.59 -21.13 -6.28
C ARG A 39 3.30 -20.65 -4.87
N ILE A 40 3.18 -19.34 -4.71
CA ILE A 40 2.77 -18.65 -3.48
C ILE A 40 1.50 -17.86 -3.80
N VAL A 41 0.39 -18.21 -3.14
CA VAL A 41 -0.90 -17.52 -3.31
C VAL A 41 -1.26 -16.82 -2.01
N ILE A 42 -1.48 -15.51 -2.08
CA ILE A 42 -1.95 -14.71 -0.94
C ILE A 42 -3.32 -14.17 -1.30
N PHE A 43 -4.32 -14.54 -0.50
CA PHE A 43 -5.71 -14.26 -0.79
C PHE A 43 -6.37 -13.47 0.33
N GLY A 44 -7.08 -12.40 -0.03
CA GLY A 44 -8.00 -11.73 0.88
C GLY A 44 -7.34 -10.92 2.00
N ILE A 45 -6.02 -10.72 1.94
CA ILE A 45 -5.30 -9.91 2.92
C ILE A 45 -5.51 -8.43 2.59
N SER A 46 -5.98 -7.65 3.56
CA SER A 46 -6.34 -6.24 3.37
C SER A 46 -5.14 -5.28 3.39
N SER A 47 -3.95 -5.75 3.80
CA SER A 47 -2.70 -4.99 3.79
C SER A 47 -1.51 -5.90 4.09
N LEU A 48 -0.37 -5.66 3.44
CA LEU A 48 0.92 -6.29 3.79
C LEU A 48 1.97 -5.22 4.13
N PRO A 49 2.92 -5.50 5.05
CA PRO A 49 4.07 -4.64 5.24
C PRO A 49 4.91 -4.54 3.96
N ARG A 50 5.49 -3.35 3.71
CA ARG A 50 6.41 -3.11 2.59
C ARG A 50 7.50 -4.18 2.47
N GLN A 51 8.15 -4.51 3.59
CA GLN A 51 9.20 -5.56 3.61
C GLN A 51 8.69 -6.92 3.13
N THR A 52 7.45 -7.27 3.43
CA THR A 52 6.84 -8.52 2.97
C THR A 52 6.61 -8.49 1.46
N LEU A 53 6.17 -7.36 0.91
CA LEU A 53 6.02 -7.20 -0.54
C LEU A 53 7.36 -7.23 -1.27
N GLU A 54 8.39 -6.58 -0.71
CA GLU A 54 9.75 -6.64 -1.26
C GLU A 54 10.26 -8.10 -1.33
N VAL A 55 10.03 -8.89 -0.28
CA VAL A 55 10.34 -10.32 -0.27
C VAL A 55 9.60 -11.06 -1.38
N LEU A 56 8.28 -10.86 -1.48
CA LEU A 56 7.46 -11.54 -2.48
C LEU A 56 7.86 -11.16 -3.90
N ALA A 57 8.11 -9.88 -4.16
CA ALA A 57 8.60 -9.39 -5.45
C ALA A 57 9.96 -10.00 -5.80
N SER A 58 10.88 -10.13 -4.83
CA SER A 58 12.18 -10.77 -5.08
C SER A 58 12.09 -12.24 -5.46
N LEU A 59 11.03 -12.92 -5.04
CA LEU A 59 10.79 -14.34 -5.36
C LEU A 59 10.01 -14.53 -6.66
N ALA A 60 9.33 -13.50 -7.17
CA ALA A 60 8.45 -13.60 -8.34
C ALA A 60 9.17 -14.06 -9.62
N GLY A 61 10.49 -13.84 -9.71
CA GLY A 61 11.30 -14.31 -10.84
C GLY A 61 11.57 -15.83 -10.86
N ILE A 62 11.45 -16.50 -9.71
CA ILE A 62 11.77 -17.94 -9.55
C ILE A 62 10.60 -18.77 -8.98
N SER A 63 9.56 -18.12 -8.47
CA SER A 63 8.34 -18.73 -7.96
C SER A 63 7.14 -17.91 -8.45
N GLU A 64 6.05 -18.57 -8.80
CA GLU A 64 4.83 -17.87 -9.21
C GLU A 64 4.17 -17.24 -7.98
N VAL A 65 4.12 -15.91 -7.93
CA VAL A 65 3.51 -15.16 -6.82
C VAL A 65 2.18 -14.57 -7.28
N VAL A 66 1.08 -14.99 -6.66
CA VAL A 66 -0.27 -14.52 -6.97
C VAL A 66 -0.84 -13.78 -5.76
N LEU A 67 -1.11 -12.49 -5.94
CA LEU A 67 -1.76 -11.64 -4.95
C LEU A 67 -3.23 -11.41 -5.35
N CYS A 68 -4.17 -11.92 -4.55
CA CYS A 68 -5.60 -11.72 -4.76
C CYS A 68 -6.15 -10.70 -3.75
N LEU A 69 -6.33 -9.46 -4.22
CA LEU A 69 -6.77 -8.33 -3.42
C LEU A 69 -8.30 -8.30 -3.27
N LEU A 70 -8.76 -7.86 -2.10
CA LEU A 70 -10.17 -7.52 -1.91
C LEU A 70 -10.45 -6.17 -2.56
N ASN A 71 -11.15 -6.18 -3.68
CA ASN A 71 -11.48 -4.96 -4.42
C ASN A 71 -12.95 -4.57 -4.21
N PRO A 72 -13.25 -3.47 -3.48
CA PRO A 72 -14.62 -3.06 -3.15
C PRO A 72 -15.38 -2.41 -4.32
N CYS A 73 -14.71 -2.12 -5.45
CA CYS A 73 -15.35 -1.65 -6.66
C CYS A 73 -14.53 -2.03 -7.91
N GLN A 74 -15.12 -1.97 -9.09
CA GLN A 74 -14.46 -2.37 -10.34
C GLN A 74 -13.49 -1.33 -10.92
N PHE A 75 -13.43 -0.12 -10.35
CA PHE A 75 -12.65 1.00 -10.87
C PHE A 75 -11.41 1.26 -10.02
N TYR A 76 -10.37 1.84 -10.61
CA TYR A 76 -9.19 2.26 -9.84
C TYR A 76 -9.58 3.35 -8.83
N TRP A 77 -9.21 3.14 -7.57
CA TRP A 77 -9.70 3.92 -6.43
C TRP A 77 -8.58 4.33 -5.46
N GLY A 78 -7.31 4.07 -5.82
CA GLY A 78 -6.13 4.40 -5.02
C GLY A 78 -5.92 5.90 -4.78
N GLU A 79 -6.30 6.74 -5.74
CA GLU A 79 -6.12 8.21 -5.70
C GLU A 79 -7.33 8.98 -5.13
N ILE A 80 -8.30 8.28 -4.55
CA ILE A 80 -9.49 8.94 -3.98
C ILE A 80 -9.08 9.84 -2.80
N ILE A 81 -9.40 11.13 -2.93
CA ILE A 81 -9.20 12.14 -1.88
C ILE A 81 -10.13 11.87 -0.70
N GLU A 82 -9.63 11.97 0.53
CA GLU A 82 -10.44 11.79 1.74
C GLU A 82 -11.59 12.80 1.82
N THR A 83 -12.80 12.29 2.10
CA THR A 83 -14.01 13.10 2.25
C THR A 83 -13.87 14.21 3.29
N GLN A 84 -13.14 13.96 4.39
CA GLN A 84 -12.92 14.99 5.41
C GLN A 84 -12.10 16.17 4.89
N GLU A 85 -11.14 15.93 4.01
CA GLU A 85 -10.32 17.01 3.44
C GLU A 85 -11.14 17.85 2.46
N VAL A 86 -11.98 17.21 1.65
CA VAL A 86 -12.97 17.88 0.78
C VAL A 86 -13.89 18.77 1.60
N LEU A 87 -14.50 18.23 2.68
CA LEU A 87 -15.39 19.00 3.56
C LEU A 87 -14.67 20.16 4.27
N ARG A 88 -13.41 19.98 4.71
CA ARG A 88 -12.60 21.07 5.29
C ARG A 88 -12.27 22.15 4.27
N ARG A 89 -12.00 21.80 3.01
CA ARG A 89 -11.78 22.77 1.92
C ARG A 89 -13.04 23.60 1.67
N TYR A 90 -14.21 22.97 1.62
CA TYR A 90 -15.50 23.66 1.54
C TYR A 90 -15.74 24.60 2.71
N ALA A 91 -15.53 24.16 3.95
CA ALA A 91 -15.71 24.99 5.13
C ALA A 91 -14.76 26.22 5.17
N ARG A 92 -13.55 26.10 4.62
CA ARG A 92 -12.61 27.23 4.48
C ARG A 92 -13.03 28.21 3.38
N GLN A 93 -13.58 27.72 2.27
CA GLN A 93 -14.09 28.57 1.18
C GLN A 93 -15.31 29.37 1.61
N GLN A 94 -16.22 28.81 2.41
CA GLN A 94 -17.39 29.51 2.95
C GLN A 94 -17.04 30.68 3.90
N ARG A 95 -15.84 30.69 4.51
CA ARG A 95 -15.41 31.77 5.40
C ARG A 95 -14.84 33.00 4.69
N ARG A 96 -14.77 32.99 3.36
CA ARG A 96 -14.41 34.17 2.55
C ARG A 96 -15.68 34.98 2.28
N GLU A 97 -15.86 36.09 2.99
CA GLU A 97 -16.97 37.03 2.78
C GLU A 97 -16.96 37.54 1.32
N GLY A 98 -18.10 37.43 0.63
CA GLY A 98 -18.31 37.94 -0.73
C GLY A 98 -18.48 36.90 -1.85
N MET A 99 -18.48 35.60 -1.55
CA MET A 99 -18.82 34.58 -2.55
C MET A 99 -20.35 34.41 -2.67
N PRO A 100 -20.94 34.33 -3.87
CA PRO A 100 -22.38 34.12 -4.02
C PRO A 100 -22.83 32.85 -3.30
N ALA A 101 -23.95 32.93 -2.58
CA ALA A 101 -24.55 31.84 -1.80
C ALA A 101 -25.24 30.79 -2.69
N GLU A 102 -24.66 30.46 -3.84
CA GLU A 102 -25.12 29.37 -4.70
C GLU A 102 -23.99 28.36 -4.85
N LEU A 103 -23.76 27.61 -3.78
CA LEU A 103 -23.22 26.26 -3.92
C LEU A 103 -24.40 25.29 -3.95
N HIS A 104 -25.30 25.50 -4.91
CA HIS A 104 -26.17 24.43 -5.36
C HIS A 104 -25.27 23.43 -6.08
N HIS A 105 -24.66 22.52 -5.32
CA HIS A 105 -24.04 21.33 -5.89
C HIS A 105 -25.13 20.56 -6.61
N SER A 106 -25.11 20.63 -7.93
CA SER A 106 -25.96 19.77 -8.71
C SER A 106 -25.58 18.30 -8.45
N PRO A 107 -26.49 17.34 -8.64
CA PRO A 107 -26.16 15.91 -8.68
C PRO A 107 -24.95 15.57 -9.56
N GLU A 108 -24.61 16.44 -10.52
CA GLU A 108 -23.44 16.35 -11.40
C GLU A 108 -22.10 16.79 -10.77
N GLN A 109 -22.07 17.19 -9.48
CA GLN A 109 -20.84 17.46 -8.71
C GLN A 109 -20.60 16.45 -7.58
N LEU A 110 -21.52 15.49 -7.37
CA LEU A 110 -21.54 14.55 -6.24
C LEU A 110 -20.39 13.52 -6.22
N HIS A 111 -19.57 13.45 -7.28
CA HIS A 111 -18.95 12.20 -7.74
C HIS A 111 -17.50 12.34 -8.26
N LEU A 112 -16.70 13.33 -7.85
CA LEU A 112 -15.30 13.50 -8.32
C LEU A 112 -14.32 12.36 -7.89
N HIS A 113 -14.84 11.16 -7.62
CA HIS A 113 -14.60 9.91 -8.37
C HIS A 113 -14.82 8.67 -7.49
N ALA A 114 -15.40 8.86 -6.30
CA ALA A 114 -15.52 7.85 -5.26
C ALA A 114 -16.89 7.79 -4.62
N HIS A 115 -17.36 6.57 -4.32
CA HIS A 115 -18.48 6.40 -3.39
C HIS A 115 -18.09 6.96 -2.01
N PRO A 116 -18.92 7.80 -1.35
CA PRO A 116 -18.54 8.47 -0.10
C PRO A 116 -18.04 7.53 1.01
N LEU A 117 -18.65 6.34 1.14
CA LEU A 117 -18.20 5.32 2.10
C LEU A 117 -16.78 4.81 1.79
N LEU A 118 -16.45 4.63 0.51
CA LEU A 118 -15.13 4.17 0.10
C LEU A 118 -14.07 5.26 0.33
N ALA A 119 -14.42 6.52 0.08
CA ALA A 119 -13.54 7.64 0.38
C ALA A 119 -13.26 7.74 1.90
N ALA A 120 -14.28 7.59 2.74
CA ALA A 120 -14.17 7.68 4.19
C ALA A 120 -13.48 6.47 4.86
N TRP A 121 -13.72 5.24 4.38
CA TRP A 121 -13.25 4.01 5.04
C TRP A 121 -12.15 3.28 4.28
N GLY A 122 -11.90 3.64 3.03
CA GLY A 122 -10.97 2.93 2.16
C GLY A 122 -9.48 3.20 2.40
N LYS A 123 -9.10 4.01 3.41
CA LYS A 123 -7.71 4.44 3.60
C LYS A 123 -6.71 3.27 3.58
N GLN A 124 -6.96 2.22 4.37
CA GLN A 124 -6.07 1.05 4.45
C GLN A 124 -5.89 0.36 3.08
N GLY A 125 -6.97 0.20 2.31
CA GLY A 125 -6.88 -0.42 0.99
C GLY A 125 -6.23 0.49 -0.05
N ARG A 126 -6.41 1.81 0.03
CA ARG A 126 -5.69 2.78 -0.82
C ARG A 126 -4.19 2.74 -0.55
N ASP A 127 -3.80 2.80 0.72
CA ASP A 127 -2.39 2.74 1.12
C ASP A 127 -1.76 1.42 0.62
N TYR A 128 -2.52 0.31 0.61
CA TYR A 128 -2.05 -0.97 0.07
C TYR A 128 -1.96 -0.98 -1.47
N LEU A 129 -2.97 -0.47 -2.19
CA LEU A 129 -2.93 -0.36 -3.65
C LEU A 129 -1.78 0.51 -4.13
N GLN A 130 -1.51 1.62 -3.44
CA GLN A 130 -0.37 2.49 -3.74
C GLN A 130 0.96 1.76 -3.53
N LEU A 131 1.09 0.98 -2.46
CA LEU A 131 2.29 0.20 -2.20
C LEU A 131 2.52 -0.90 -3.24
N LEU A 132 1.45 -1.48 -3.78
CA LEU A 132 1.51 -2.48 -4.85
C LEU A 132 1.86 -1.87 -6.21
N SER A 133 1.32 -0.69 -6.53
CA SER A 133 1.61 -0.03 -7.81
C SER A 133 3.08 0.37 -7.96
N GLU A 134 3.79 0.57 -6.85
CA GLU A 134 5.25 0.75 -6.84
C GLU A 134 6.02 -0.48 -7.35
N HIS A 135 5.42 -1.68 -7.29
CA HIS A 135 6.06 -2.94 -7.69
C HIS A 135 5.61 -3.45 -9.07
N ASP A 136 4.50 -2.95 -9.63
CA ASP A 136 3.97 -3.36 -10.95
C ASP A 136 4.81 -2.89 -12.15
N ASN A 137 5.75 -1.95 -11.96
CA ASN A 137 6.56 -1.35 -13.05
C ASN A 137 7.99 -1.92 -13.18
N THR A 138 8.25 -3.12 -12.64
CA THR A 138 9.58 -3.75 -12.65
C THR A 138 9.51 -5.12 -13.31
#